data_AF-A0A1C7EJU5-F1
#
_entry.id   AF-A0A1C7EJU5-F1
#
_cell.length_a   1.000
_cell.length_b   1.000
_cell.length_c   1.000
_cell.angle_alpha   90.00
_cell.angle_beta   90.00
_cell.angle_gamma   90.00
#
_symmetry.space_group_name_H-M   'P 1'
#
loop_
_entity.id
_entity.type
_entity.pdbx_description
1 polymer ?
#
loop_
_entity_poly.entity_id
_entity_poly.type
_entity_poly.pdbx_seq_one_letter_code
_entity_poly.pdbx_strand_id
1 'polypeptide(L)'
;MKKLLIIAGIVVVVFVGIILLTNQANDSKLANNPYDTEDLNQATIDQLDDENYQNLILPADLEKQIASGEPTTVYFYSPLCGYCKETTPVLMPVAEDMDVDVLQYNLLEYEEEAAPYQIEATPTLVHYEDGKEVSRWVGAQPKENIELFFNDVVKK
;
A
#
# COMPACT_ATOMS: atom_id res chain seq x y z
N MET A 1 -42.70 14.51 -22.11
CA MET A 1 -42.38 15.25 -20.86
C MET A 1 -42.57 14.39 -19.61
N LYS A 2 -43.78 13.90 -19.27
CA LYS A 2 -44.01 13.08 -18.04
C LYS A 2 -43.12 11.83 -17.91
N LYS A 3 -42.94 11.06 -19.00
CA LYS A 3 -42.04 9.88 -19.02
C LYS A 3 -40.58 10.23 -18.71
N LEU A 4 -40.13 11.40 -19.18
CA LEU A 4 -38.76 11.89 -18.95
C LEU A 4 -38.54 12.24 -17.47
N LEU A 5 -39.54 12.84 -16.82
CA LEU A 5 -39.50 13.17 -15.39
C LEU A 5 -39.51 11.92 -14.50
N ILE A 6 -40.25 10.88 -14.88
CA ILE A 6 -40.25 9.60 -14.16
C ILE A 6 -38.87 8.93 -14.26
N ILE A 7 -38.28 8.89 -15.47
CA ILE A 7 -36.93 8.34 -15.67
C ILE A 7 -35.90 9.14 -14.86
N ALA A 8 -35.95 10.48 -14.92
CA ALA A 8 -35.06 11.33 -14.15
C ALA A 8 -35.19 11.09 -12.63
N GLY A 9 -36.42 10.95 -12.12
CA GLY A 9 -36.67 10.63 -10.71
C GLY A 9 -36.10 9.28 -10.29
N ILE A 10 -36.29 8.23 -11.11
CA ILE A 10 -35.71 6.90 -10.87
C ILE A 10 -34.18 6.98 -10.84
N VAL A 11 -33.59 7.67 -11.83
CA VAL A 11 -32.13 7.83 -11.92
C VAL A 11 -31.58 8.52 -10.66
N VAL A 12 -32.21 9.60 -10.19
CA VAL A 12 -31.79 10.29 -8.95
C VAL A 12 -31.88 9.37 -7.74
N VAL A 13 -32.97 8.61 -7.60
CA VAL A 13 -33.13 7.65 -6.48
C VAL A 13 -32.06 6.57 -6.52
N VAL A 14 -31.73 6.06 -7.71
CA VAL A 14 -30.66 5.06 -7.88
C VAL A 14 -29.30 5.65 -7.49
N PHE A 15 -28.96 6.85 -7.96
CA PHE A 15 -27.69 7.50 -7.59
C PHE A 15 -27.59 7.79 -6.10
N VAL A 16 -28.64 8.31 -5.47
CA VAL A 16 -28.66 8.54 -4.01
C VAL A 16 -28.52 7.22 -3.26
N GLY A 17 -29.21 6.17 -3.71
CA GLY A 17 -29.07 4.82 -3.14
C GLY A 17 -27.64 4.31 -3.22
N ILE A 18 -26.98 4.45 -4.39
CA ILE A 18 -25.58 4.06 -4.57
C ILE A 18 -24.67 4.86 -3.62
N ILE A 19 -24.83 6.18 -3.52
CA ILE A 19 -24.01 7.02 -2.63
C ILE A 19 -24.15 6.58 -1.16
N LEU A 20 -25.38 6.33 -0.70
CA LEU A 20 -25.61 5.87 0.67
C LEU A 20 -24.97 4.51 0.94
N LEU A 21 -25.06 3.59 -0.02
CA LEU A 21 -24.43 2.27 0.09
C LEU A 21 -22.90 2.36 0.08
N THR A 22 -22.32 3.19 -0.78
CA THR A 22 -20.86 3.41 -0.82
C THR A 22 -20.36 4.02 0.48
N ASN A 23 -21.05 5.03 1.02
CA ASN A 23 -20.67 5.64 2.29
C ASN A 23 -20.74 4.62 3.44
N GLN A 24 -21.81 3.84 3.52
CA GLN A 24 -21.94 2.79 4.54
C GLN A 24 -20.82 1.73 4.43
N ALA A 25 -20.46 1.35 3.20
CA ALA A 25 -19.37 0.39 2.97
C ALA A 25 -18.01 0.97 3.40
N ASN A 26 -17.72 2.23 3.06
CA ASN A 26 -16.49 2.91 3.45
C ASN A 26 -16.40 3.07 4.98
N ASP A 27 -17.47 3.50 5.65
CA ASP A 27 -17.52 3.62 7.12
C ASP A 27 -17.16 2.29 7.81
N SER A 28 -17.65 1.17 7.26
CA SER A 28 -17.35 -0.16 7.77
C SER A 28 -15.87 -0.54 7.62
N LYS A 29 -15.22 -0.13 6.53
CA LYS A 29 -13.80 -0.40 6.28
C LYS A 29 -12.89 0.48 7.14
N LEU A 30 -13.29 1.73 7.35
CA LEU A 30 -12.52 2.70 8.13
C LEU A 30 -12.48 2.38 9.63
N ALA A 31 -13.47 1.64 10.15
CA ALA A 31 -13.60 1.36 11.58
C ALA A 31 -12.35 0.72 12.24
N ASN A 32 -11.54 -0.04 11.51
CA ASN A 32 -10.29 -0.63 12.01
C ASN A 32 -9.13 -0.43 11.02
N ASN A 33 -9.12 0.71 10.32
CA ASN A 33 -8.07 0.97 9.35
C ASN A 33 -6.70 1.17 10.06
N PRO A 34 -5.58 0.71 9.48
CA PRO A 34 -4.26 0.77 10.11
C PRO A 34 -3.57 2.13 9.94
N TYR A 35 -4.18 3.07 9.24
CA TYR A 35 -3.64 4.42 9.04
C TYR A 35 -3.94 5.30 10.27
N ASP A 36 -3.19 6.40 10.41
CA ASP A 36 -3.38 7.39 11.47
C ASP A 36 -4.47 8.43 11.15
N THR A 37 -5.23 8.22 10.08
CA THR A 37 -6.31 9.08 9.60
C THR A 37 -7.46 8.27 8.98
N GLU A 38 -8.67 8.81 9.04
CA GLU A 38 -9.84 8.29 8.33
C GLU A 38 -10.05 8.98 6.96
N ASP A 39 -9.35 10.09 6.71
CA ASP A 39 -9.38 10.83 5.44
C ASP A 39 -8.40 10.19 4.44
N LEU A 40 -8.77 9.01 3.95
CA LEU A 40 -7.96 8.21 3.03
C LEU A 40 -8.44 8.37 1.59
N ASN A 41 -7.53 8.22 0.63
CA ASN A 41 -7.94 8.07 -0.76
C ASN A 41 -8.80 6.82 -0.93
N GLN A 42 -9.82 6.90 -1.79
CA GLN A 42 -10.69 5.75 -2.09
C GLN A 42 -9.90 4.53 -2.57
N ALA A 43 -8.82 4.74 -3.33
CA ALA A 43 -7.97 3.65 -3.78
C ALA A 43 -7.28 2.90 -2.63
N THR A 44 -6.95 3.61 -1.54
CA THR A 44 -6.43 3.01 -0.30
C THR A 44 -7.55 2.30 0.46
N ILE A 45 -8.72 2.92 0.59
CA ILE A 45 -9.91 2.30 1.22
C ILE A 45 -10.28 0.98 0.53
N ASP A 46 -10.18 0.94 -0.80
CA ASP A 46 -10.47 -0.26 -1.60
C ASP A 46 -9.49 -1.40 -1.31
N GLN A 47 -8.26 -1.10 -0.88
CA GLN A 47 -7.21 -2.07 -0.55
C GLN A 47 -7.20 -2.54 0.92
N LEU A 48 -7.97 -1.90 1.83
CA LEU A 48 -7.95 -2.25 3.25
C LEU A 48 -8.24 -3.74 3.54
N ASP A 49 -9.07 -4.38 2.70
CA ASP A 49 -9.45 -5.79 2.85
C ASP A 49 -8.57 -6.76 2.03
N ASP A 50 -7.55 -6.27 1.32
CA ASP A 50 -6.68 -7.09 0.47
C ASP A 50 -5.56 -7.73 1.31
N GLU A 51 -5.53 -9.06 1.35
CA GLU A 51 -4.58 -9.85 2.15
C GLU A 51 -3.09 -9.55 1.84
N ASN A 52 -2.79 -9.02 0.65
CA ASN A 52 -1.43 -8.65 0.27
C ASN A 52 -1.01 -7.27 0.78
N TYR A 53 -1.86 -6.50 1.45
CA TYR A 53 -1.57 -5.13 1.93
C TYR A 53 -1.77 -4.96 3.44
N GLN A 54 -1.38 -5.97 4.21
CA GLN A 54 -1.68 -6.06 5.65
C GLN A 54 -0.52 -5.67 6.58
N ASN A 55 0.67 -5.39 6.07
CA ASN A 55 1.85 -5.05 6.89
C ASN A 55 2.25 -3.57 6.73
N LEU A 56 1.27 -2.68 6.90
CA LEU A 56 1.47 -1.22 6.79
C LEU A 56 2.43 -0.72 7.88
N ILE A 57 3.35 0.18 7.50
CA ILE A 57 4.15 0.97 8.43
C ILE A 57 3.83 2.47 8.29
N LEU A 58 3.60 3.14 9.42
CA LEU A 58 3.39 4.60 9.46
C LEU A 58 4.72 5.35 9.35
N PRO A 59 4.73 6.60 8.84
CA PRO A 59 5.98 7.34 8.62
C PRO A 59 6.86 7.48 9.86
N ALA A 60 6.27 7.85 11.00
CA ALA A 60 7.00 8.04 12.26
C ALA A 60 7.59 6.73 12.80
N ASP A 61 6.87 5.61 12.64
CA ASP A 61 7.32 4.30 13.09
C ASP A 61 8.46 3.78 12.20
N LEU A 62 8.37 4.01 10.88
CA LEU A 62 9.44 3.66 9.96
C LEU A 62 10.73 4.43 10.27
N GLU A 63 10.63 5.76 10.45
CA GLU A 63 11.79 6.58 10.80
C GLU A 63 12.46 6.08 12.08
N LYS A 64 11.65 5.79 13.10
CA LYS A 64 12.13 5.27 14.39
C LYS A 64 12.80 3.90 14.25
N GLN A 65 12.21 2.99 13.46
CA GLN A 65 12.74 1.64 13.26
C GLN A 65 14.09 1.69 12.54
N ILE A 66 14.19 2.45 11.45
CA ILE A 66 15.47 2.67 10.74
C ILE A 66 16.49 3.32 11.68
N ALA A 67 16.12 4.37 12.42
CA ALA A 67 17.04 5.08 13.32
C ALA A 67 17.54 4.20 14.49
N SER A 68 16.80 3.14 14.85
CA SER A 68 17.23 2.18 15.87
C SER A 68 18.40 1.29 15.42
N GLY A 69 18.63 1.17 14.11
CA GLY A 69 19.62 0.27 13.52
C GLY A 69 19.12 -1.14 13.25
N GLU A 70 17.87 -1.45 13.60
CA GLU A 70 17.24 -2.74 13.30
C GLU A 70 17.17 -2.98 11.78
N PRO A 71 17.54 -4.19 11.30
CA PRO A 71 17.39 -4.55 9.89
C PRO A 71 15.94 -4.36 9.45
N THR A 72 15.71 -3.53 8.44
CA THR A 72 14.38 -3.11 8.04
C THR A 72 14.23 -3.22 6.52
N THR A 73 13.25 -4.01 6.06
CA THR A 73 12.92 -4.11 4.64
C THR A 73 11.60 -3.41 4.37
N VAL A 74 11.59 -2.44 3.46
CA VAL A 74 10.42 -1.59 3.19
C VAL A 74 10.06 -1.64 1.72
N TYR A 75 8.80 -1.97 1.44
CA TYR A 75 8.17 -1.92 0.15
C TYR A 75 7.35 -0.63 -0.01
N PHE A 76 7.87 0.28 -0.82
CA PHE A 76 7.19 1.53 -1.18
C PHE A 76 6.29 1.30 -2.39
N TYR A 77 5.00 1.57 -2.22
CA TYR A 77 3.98 1.33 -3.24
C TYR A 77 2.93 2.43 -3.27
N SER A 78 2.04 2.36 -4.25
CA SER A 78 0.81 3.16 -4.30
C SER A 78 -0.36 2.31 -4.80
N PRO A 79 -1.55 2.44 -4.21
CA PRO A 79 -2.78 1.79 -4.70
C PRO A 79 -3.17 2.16 -6.15
N LEU A 80 -2.66 3.27 -6.67
CA LEU A 80 -2.90 3.71 -8.05
C LEU A 80 -1.86 3.19 -9.05
N CYS A 81 -0.79 2.56 -8.57
CA CYS A 81 0.31 2.05 -9.40
C CYS A 81 -0.02 0.66 -9.97
N GLY A 82 -0.12 0.57 -11.31
CA GLY A 82 -0.42 -0.69 -12.01
C GLY A 82 0.62 -1.78 -11.79
N TYR A 83 1.92 -1.44 -11.87
CA TYR A 83 3.01 -2.39 -11.61
C TYR A 83 3.04 -2.87 -10.15
N CYS A 84 2.54 -2.07 -9.21
CA CYS A 84 2.44 -2.44 -7.81
C CYS A 84 1.39 -3.53 -7.64
N LYS A 85 0.22 -3.39 -8.30
CA LYS A 85 -0.84 -4.41 -8.32
C LYS A 85 -0.38 -5.75 -8.90
N GLU A 86 0.62 -5.74 -9.79
CA GLU A 86 1.24 -6.96 -10.32
C GLU A 86 2.33 -7.51 -9.38
N THR A 87 3.11 -6.64 -8.73
CA THR A 87 4.27 -7.03 -7.92
C THR A 87 3.89 -7.48 -6.51
N THR A 88 2.98 -6.79 -5.84
CA THR A 88 2.57 -7.11 -4.46
C THR A 88 2.12 -8.57 -4.28
N PRO A 89 1.24 -9.15 -5.13
CA PRO A 89 0.79 -10.55 -4.97
C PRO A 89 1.88 -11.59 -5.30
N VAL A 90 3.06 -11.17 -5.76
CA VAL A 90 4.24 -12.05 -5.90
C VAL A 90 5.20 -11.83 -4.74
N LEU A 91 5.45 -10.56 -4.39
CA LEU A 91 6.40 -10.17 -3.34
C LEU A 91 5.96 -10.66 -1.95
N MET A 92 4.68 -10.48 -1.58
CA MET A 92 4.22 -10.81 -0.23
C MET A 92 4.23 -12.32 0.05
N PRO A 93 3.72 -13.20 -0.84
CA PRO A 93 3.82 -14.63 -0.62
C PRO A 93 5.27 -15.14 -0.58
N VAL A 94 6.17 -14.57 -1.40
CA VAL A 94 7.60 -14.93 -1.37
C VAL A 94 8.24 -14.50 -0.05
N ALA A 95 7.88 -13.32 0.46
CA ALA A 95 8.35 -12.85 1.75
C ALA A 95 7.89 -13.77 2.89
N GLU A 96 6.62 -14.16 2.88
CA GLU A 96 6.05 -15.11 3.84
C GLU A 96 6.72 -16.50 3.75
N ASP A 97 6.83 -17.08 2.56
CA ASP A 97 7.48 -18.37 2.30
C ASP A 97 8.94 -18.38 2.79
N MET A 98 9.59 -17.22 2.68
CA MET A 98 10.98 -17.02 3.08
C MET A 98 11.13 -16.44 4.48
N ASP A 99 10.07 -16.30 5.29
CA ASP A 99 10.16 -15.73 6.65
C ASP A 99 10.93 -14.39 6.67
N VAL A 100 10.59 -13.50 5.74
CA VAL A 100 11.13 -12.14 5.62
C VAL A 100 10.03 -11.15 5.94
N ASP A 101 10.24 -10.34 6.97
CA ASP A 101 9.34 -9.22 7.27
C ASP A 101 9.55 -8.10 6.24
N VAL A 102 8.47 -7.73 5.54
CA VAL A 102 8.46 -6.64 4.56
C VAL A 102 7.38 -5.65 4.95
N LEU A 103 7.82 -4.52 5.47
CA LEU A 103 6.95 -3.40 5.83
C LEU A 103 6.46 -2.71 4.56
N GLN A 104 5.22 -2.26 4.56
CA GLN A 104 4.59 -1.65 3.39
C GLN A 104 4.35 -0.17 3.65
N TYR A 105 4.88 0.68 2.77
CA TYR A 105 4.75 2.14 2.86
C TYR A 105 3.88 2.64 1.72
N ASN A 106 2.70 3.15 2.03
CA ASN A 106 1.76 3.68 1.05
C ASN A 106 2.08 5.15 0.73
N LEU A 107 2.72 5.37 -0.42
CA LEU A 107 3.09 6.71 -0.89
C LEU A 107 1.89 7.57 -1.31
N LEU A 108 0.72 6.99 -1.53
CA LEU A 108 -0.47 7.79 -1.86
C LEU A 108 -0.95 8.61 -0.66
N GLU A 109 -0.78 8.10 0.55
CA GLU A 109 -1.21 8.78 1.78
C GLU A 109 -0.08 9.60 2.42
N TYR A 110 1.18 9.22 2.18
CA TYR A 110 2.36 9.79 2.86
C TYR A 110 3.47 10.23 1.90
N GLU A 111 3.12 10.92 0.81
CA GLU A 111 4.08 11.35 -0.21
C GLU A 111 5.13 12.33 0.34
N GLU A 112 4.72 13.29 1.16
CA GLU A 112 5.61 14.33 1.69
C GLU A 112 6.62 13.76 2.69
N GLU A 113 6.17 12.87 3.56
CA GLU A 113 6.98 12.21 4.58
C GLU A 113 7.97 11.21 3.97
N ALA A 114 7.75 10.78 2.74
CA ALA A 114 8.65 9.87 2.03
C ALA A 114 9.87 10.54 1.41
N ALA A 115 9.93 11.88 1.39
CA ALA A 115 11.02 12.63 0.78
C ALA A 115 12.45 12.18 1.19
N PRO A 116 12.74 11.85 2.47
CA PRO A 116 14.06 11.39 2.89
C PRO A 116 14.51 10.08 2.22
N TYR A 117 13.57 9.21 1.82
CA TYR A 117 13.87 7.90 1.23
C TYR A 117 14.17 7.97 -0.27
N GLN A 118 13.94 9.12 -0.91
CA GLN A 118 14.25 9.38 -2.32
C GLN A 118 13.61 8.32 -3.25
N ILE A 119 12.31 8.11 -3.10
CA ILE A 119 11.55 7.17 -3.93
C ILE A 119 11.10 7.86 -5.21
N GLU A 120 11.79 7.57 -6.32
CA GLU A 120 11.51 8.19 -7.63
C GLU A 120 10.41 7.46 -8.43
N ALA A 121 10.19 6.18 -8.13
CA ALA A 121 9.21 5.34 -8.81
C ALA A 121 8.71 4.22 -7.90
N THR A 122 7.54 3.69 -8.22
CA THR A 122 6.97 2.50 -7.57
C THR A 122 6.73 1.39 -8.58
N PRO A 123 6.83 0.11 -8.16
CA PRO A 123 7.23 -0.34 -6.83
C PRO A 123 8.72 -0.16 -6.55
N THR A 124 9.09 0.07 -5.29
CA THR A 124 10.49 0.12 -4.84
C THR A 124 10.62 -0.67 -3.54
N LEU A 125 11.65 -1.49 -3.41
CA LEU A 125 11.98 -2.23 -2.19
C LEU A 125 13.35 -1.76 -1.73
N VAL A 126 13.45 -1.39 -0.46
CA VAL A 126 14.69 -0.91 0.13
C VAL A 126 14.98 -1.70 1.39
N HIS A 127 16.25 -2.08 1.57
CA HIS A 127 16.72 -2.71 2.78
C HIS A 127 17.69 -1.79 3.52
N TYR A 128 17.46 -1.64 4.82
CA TYR A 128 18.24 -0.82 5.73
C TYR A 128 18.90 -1.69 6.81
N GLU A 129 20.15 -1.38 7.14
CA GLU A 129 20.90 -1.93 8.28
C GLU A 129 21.66 -0.79 8.96
N ASP A 130 21.77 -0.80 10.30
CA ASP A 130 22.48 0.25 11.06
C ASP A 130 22.00 1.67 10.71
N GLY A 131 20.70 1.81 10.40
CA GLY A 131 20.06 3.06 10.01
C GLY A 131 20.48 3.62 8.66
N LYS A 132 21.07 2.78 7.80
CA LYS A 132 21.51 3.15 6.46
C LYS A 132 20.94 2.21 5.43
N GLU A 133 20.65 2.76 4.27
CA GLU A 133 20.31 1.95 3.11
C GLU A 133 21.51 1.11 2.67
N VAL A 134 21.28 -0.19 2.47
CA VAL A 134 22.29 -1.17 2.04
C VAL A 134 22.06 -1.58 0.60
N SER A 135 20.78 -1.71 0.21
CA SER A 135 20.40 -2.10 -1.14
C SER A 135 18.99 -1.63 -1.46
N ARG A 136 18.73 -1.39 -2.73
CA ARG A 136 17.38 -1.12 -3.27
C ARG A 136 17.20 -1.81 -4.62
N TRP A 137 15.96 -2.12 -4.95
CA TRP A 137 15.53 -2.29 -6.34
C TRP A 137 14.50 -1.22 -6.70
N VAL A 138 14.25 -1.06 -8.00
CA VAL A 138 13.19 -0.17 -8.50
C VAL A 138 12.45 -0.88 -9.63
N GLY A 139 11.13 -0.72 -9.67
CA GLY A 139 10.24 -1.31 -10.66
C GLY A 139 9.82 -2.74 -10.32
N ALA A 140 8.91 -3.28 -11.14
CA ALA A 140 8.48 -4.66 -11.03
C ALA A 140 9.64 -5.62 -11.30
N GLN A 141 9.72 -6.71 -10.55
CA GLN A 141 10.78 -7.71 -10.65
C GLN A 141 10.18 -9.11 -10.78
N PRO A 142 10.82 -10.02 -11.55
CA PRO A 142 10.42 -11.41 -11.59
C PRO A 142 10.67 -12.08 -10.23
N LYS A 143 9.91 -13.14 -9.92
CA LYS A 143 9.99 -13.88 -8.66
C LYS A 143 11.43 -14.25 -8.26
N GLU A 144 12.22 -14.70 -9.22
CA GLU A 144 13.60 -15.12 -9.01
C GLU A 144 14.48 -13.97 -8.47
N ASN A 145 14.25 -12.74 -8.93
CA ASN A 145 14.99 -11.59 -8.44
C ASN A 145 14.58 -11.22 -7.01
N ILE A 146 13.31 -11.48 -6.62
CA ILE A 146 12.80 -11.29 -5.26
C ILE A 146 13.52 -12.24 -4.30
N GLU A 147 13.53 -13.52 -4.66
CA GLU A 147 14.20 -14.55 -3.87
C GLU A 147 15.71 -14.28 -3.73
N LEU A 148 16.36 -13.83 -4.81
CA LEU A 148 17.77 -13.43 -4.78
C LEU A 148 17.99 -12.23 -3.87
N PHE A 149 17.15 -11.20 -3.93
CA PHE A 149 17.28 -10.04 -3.04
C PHE A 149 17.14 -10.46 -1.58
N PHE A 150 16.14 -11.28 -1.24
CA PHE A 150 15.97 -11.76 0.13
C PHE A 150 17.14 -12.61 0.62
N ASN A 151 17.62 -13.57 -0.17
CA ASN A 151 18.75 -14.41 0.22
C ASN A 151 20.07 -13.63 0.33
N ASP A 152 20.38 -12.80 -0.67
CA ASP A 152 21.69 -12.17 -0.80
C ASP A 152 21.78 -10.83 -0.09
N VAL A 153 20.66 -10.22 0.32
CA VAL A 153 20.63 -8.93 1.02
C VAL A 153 20.06 -9.07 2.42
N VAL A 154 18.84 -9.59 2.56
CA VAL A 154 18.07 -9.51 3.82
C VAL A 154 18.45 -10.60 4.82
N LYS A 155 18.68 -11.83 4.36
CA LYS A 155 18.88 -13.00 5.23
C LYS A 155 20.35 -13.42 5.41
N LYS A 156 21.29 -12.56 5.02
CA LYS A 156 22.74 -12.87 5.00
C LYS A 156 23.27 -13.55 6.27
#